data_AF-A0A7L3F6G6-F1
#
_entry.id   AF-A0A7L3F6G6-F1
#
_cell.length_a   1.000
_cell.length_b   1.000
_cell.length_c   1.000
_cell.angle_alpha   90.00
_cell.angle_beta   90.00
_cell.angle_gamma   90.00
#
_symmetry.space_group_name_H-M   'P 1'
#
loop_
_entity.id
_entity.type
_entity.pdbx_description
1 polymer ?
#
loop_
_entity_poly.entity_id
_entity_poly.type
_entity_poly.pdbx_seq_one_letter_code
_entity_poly.pdbx_strand_id
1 'polypeptide(L)'
;PQKTSFHRAQTLGYRNGYALSRLPTVGIGGERLYVNQLSQADLDELSNTRPMLTYGQSKLTPPSGFVPAHVAFDKKILKFDAYFQEDVPLSAEEAYRIRQVAIYYFLEDDSLSVMEPVVQNSGLPQGKLVRRHRVPKNERGDHYHWKDLNRGMNITMYGRTYRIVDCDPFTQVFLESQGVELNPPEEMLSDPYTEQRRMPVPKYTPPLQVDRLKQFLTYDKQVLRFYAVWDDSASMFGESQPYIIHYYLADDTVEVREVCQRNAGRHPFPVLIKRQRLPKAFVDKKKTFPSCVLEISDREVLEWYTPKDFAVGKATTVLGRTFFIYDCDDFTRNFYRDKFGITDFQPVEINKKPPEEVPQVL
;
A
#
# COMPACT_ATOMS: atom_id res chain seq x y z
N PRO A 1 51.30 -0.03 -26.29
CA PRO A 1 52.06 -1.29 -26.20
C PRO A 1 51.68 -2.09 -24.94
N GLN A 2 50.87 -3.15 -25.09
CA GLN A 2 50.53 -4.06 -23.99
C GLN A 2 51.76 -4.94 -23.69
N LYS A 3 52.44 -4.69 -22.57
CA LYS A 3 53.48 -5.61 -22.07
C LYS A 3 52.78 -6.86 -21.55
N THR A 4 53.18 -8.04 -22.01
CA THR A 4 52.61 -9.33 -21.60
C THR A 4 53.46 -10.01 -20.52
N SER A 5 54.74 -9.64 -20.39
CA SER A 5 55.67 -10.14 -19.38
C SER A 5 55.77 -9.17 -18.19
N PHE A 6 55.45 -9.65 -16.99
CA PHE A 6 55.52 -8.86 -15.75
C PHE A 6 56.47 -9.44 -14.70
N HIS A 7 57.27 -10.44 -15.07
CA HIS A 7 58.21 -11.08 -14.15
C HIS A 7 59.25 -10.07 -13.67
N ARG A 8 59.60 -10.16 -12.38
CA ARG A 8 60.67 -9.36 -11.77
C ARG A 8 61.98 -10.16 -11.80
N ALA A 9 63.09 -9.48 -12.05
CA ALA A 9 64.41 -10.11 -11.93
C ALA A 9 64.64 -10.56 -10.49
N GLN A 10 65.22 -11.75 -10.31
CA GLN A 10 65.55 -12.27 -8.99
C GLN A 10 66.74 -11.49 -8.41
N THR A 11 66.47 -10.64 -7.42
CA THR A 11 67.48 -9.82 -6.73
C THR A 11 68.03 -10.47 -5.47
N LEU A 12 67.39 -11.53 -4.98
CA LEU A 12 67.76 -12.24 -3.76
C LEU A 12 68.06 -13.71 -4.09
N GLY A 13 69.21 -14.20 -3.66
CA GLY A 13 69.60 -15.60 -3.82
C GLY A 13 70.54 -16.07 -2.72
N TYR A 14 70.76 -17.38 -2.66
CA TYR A 14 71.74 -17.98 -1.75
C TYR A 14 72.91 -18.55 -2.56
N ARG A 15 74.13 -18.36 -2.06
CA ARG A 15 75.32 -19.05 -2.58
C ARG A 15 76.14 -19.54 -1.40
N ASN A 16 76.37 -20.85 -1.36
CA ASN A 16 77.18 -21.50 -0.32
C ASN A 16 76.71 -21.15 1.11
N GLY A 17 75.39 -21.12 1.35
CA GLY A 17 74.82 -20.86 2.69
C GLY A 17 74.67 -19.39 3.07
N TYR A 18 75.18 -18.45 2.27
CA TYR A 18 75.06 -17.01 2.52
C TYR A 18 74.01 -16.37 1.63
N ALA A 19 73.19 -15.49 2.21
CA ALA A 19 72.24 -14.66 1.48
C ALA A 19 73.00 -13.57 0.70
N LEU A 20 72.76 -13.50 -0.61
CA LEU A 20 73.33 -12.53 -1.52
C LEU A 20 72.22 -11.68 -2.15
N SER A 21 72.34 -10.37 -1.98
CA SER A 21 71.56 -9.39 -2.75
C SER A 21 72.31 -9.01 -4.03
N ARG A 22 71.67 -9.19 -5.18
CA ARG A 22 72.15 -8.71 -6.49
C ARG A 22 71.28 -7.56 -6.95
N LEU A 23 71.90 -6.56 -7.56
CA LEU A 23 71.15 -5.48 -8.23
C LEU A 23 70.44 -6.05 -9.47
N PRO A 24 69.19 -5.62 -9.76
CA PRO A 24 68.47 -6.09 -10.91
C PRO A 24 69.19 -5.65 -12.19
N THR A 25 69.45 -6.59 -13.09
CA THR A 25 70.11 -6.32 -14.40
C THR A 25 69.09 -5.87 -15.45
N VAL A 26 67.85 -6.29 -15.30
CA VAL A 26 66.70 -5.94 -16.16
C VAL A 26 65.51 -5.52 -15.30
N GLY A 27 64.69 -4.66 -15.87
CA GLY A 27 63.46 -4.14 -15.30
C GLY A 27 62.33 -5.16 -15.42
N ILE A 28 61.12 -4.71 -15.06
CA ILE A 28 59.92 -5.55 -15.09
C ILE A 28 59.68 -6.02 -16.52
N GLY A 29 59.52 -7.34 -16.71
CA GLY A 29 59.23 -7.93 -18.02
C GLY A 29 60.45 -8.06 -18.95
N GLY A 30 61.67 -7.86 -18.45
CA GLY A 30 62.91 -8.00 -19.22
C GLY A 30 63.40 -6.70 -19.88
N GLU A 31 62.82 -5.55 -19.51
CA GLU A 31 63.25 -4.26 -20.06
C GLU A 31 64.67 -3.90 -19.64
N ARG A 32 65.45 -3.30 -20.53
CA ARG A 32 66.80 -2.85 -20.19
C ARG A 32 66.70 -1.71 -19.19
N LEU A 33 67.24 -1.90 -17.99
CA LEU A 33 67.38 -0.80 -17.04
C LEU A 33 68.43 0.18 -17.60
N TYR A 34 68.06 1.45 -17.70
CA TYR A 34 69.04 2.53 -17.86
C TYR A 34 69.73 2.67 -16.50
N VAL A 35 70.83 1.93 -16.33
CA VAL A 35 71.61 2.00 -15.12
C VAL A 35 72.30 3.37 -15.13
N ASN A 36 71.95 4.26 -14.19
CA ASN A 36 72.76 5.45 -13.85
C ASN A 36 74.05 5.00 -13.12
N GLN A 37 74.78 4.03 -13.66
CA GLN A 37 76.16 3.80 -13.27
C GLN A 37 76.97 4.69 -14.17
N LEU A 38 77.34 5.86 -13.64
CA LEU A 38 78.40 6.67 -14.22
C LEU A 38 79.59 5.74 -14.45
N SER A 39 80.04 5.64 -15.70
CA SER A 39 81.28 4.94 -15.99
C SER A 39 82.41 5.61 -15.23
N GLN A 40 83.53 4.91 -15.04
CA GLN A 40 84.67 5.49 -14.34
C GLN A 40 85.19 6.76 -15.04
N ALA A 41 85.03 6.83 -16.37
CA ALA A 41 85.28 8.04 -17.15
C ALA A 41 84.28 9.17 -16.84
N ASP A 42 82.99 8.86 -16.69
CA ASP A 42 81.96 9.86 -16.35
C ASP A 42 82.15 10.40 -14.91
N LEU A 43 82.66 9.56 -13.99
CA LEU A 43 83.02 9.98 -12.63
C LEU A 43 84.24 10.91 -12.63
N ASP A 44 85.25 10.61 -13.44
CA ASP A 44 86.44 11.45 -13.59
C ASP A 44 86.08 12.80 -14.26
N GLU A 45 85.17 12.81 -15.23
CA GLU A 45 84.65 14.02 -15.88
C GLU A 45 83.83 14.91 -14.91
N LEU A 46 83.02 14.29 -14.04
CA LEU A 46 82.31 14.98 -12.95
C LEU A 46 83.26 15.51 -11.87
N SER A 47 84.40 14.86 -11.63
CA SER A 47 85.40 15.34 -10.66
C SER A 47 86.16 16.58 -11.14
N ASN A 48 86.31 16.72 -12.47
CA ASN A 48 87.04 17.80 -13.12
C ASN A 48 86.18 19.04 -13.42
N THR A 49 84.85 18.93 -13.34
CA THR A 49 83.94 20.05 -13.56
C THR A 49 83.75 20.86 -12.27
N ARG A 50 84.32 22.08 -12.21
CA ARG A 50 84.03 23.04 -11.12
C ARG A 50 82.52 23.35 -11.12
N PRO A 51 81.81 23.24 -9.98
CA PRO A 51 80.37 23.47 -9.93
C PRO A 51 80.09 24.96 -10.11
N MET A 52 79.73 25.36 -11.32
CA MET A 52 79.25 26.70 -11.64
C MET A 52 77.80 26.57 -12.11
N LEU A 53 76.87 26.58 -11.14
CA LEU A 53 75.46 27.02 -11.22
C LEU A 53 74.72 26.59 -9.92
N THR A 54 74.25 27.58 -9.15
CA THR A 54 73.57 27.44 -7.84
C THR A 54 72.19 26.76 -7.90
N TYR A 55 71.69 26.45 -9.09
CA TYR A 55 70.49 25.63 -9.28
C TYR A 55 70.76 24.68 -10.45
N GLY A 56 71.02 23.41 -10.14
CA GLY A 56 71.09 22.36 -11.16
C GLY A 56 69.78 22.24 -11.92
N GLN A 57 69.81 21.67 -13.13
CA GLN A 57 68.60 21.35 -13.89
C GLN A 57 67.58 20.65 -12.97
N SER A 58 66.32 21.10 -13.00
CA SER A 58 65.26 20.46 -12.22
C SER A 58 65.26 18.97 -12.58
N LYS A 59 65.42 18.10 -11.57
CA LYS A 59 65.31 16.66 -11.77
C LYS A 59 63.99 16.40 -12.48
N LEU A 60 64.05 15.97 -13.74
CA LEU A 60 62.87 15.48 -14.45
C LEU A 60 62.23 14.44 -13.54
N THR A 61 60.94 14.59 -13.25
CA THR A 61 60.19 13.60 -12.49
C THR A 61 60.48 12.23 -13.09
N PRO A 62 60.92 11.24 -12.28
CA PRO A 62 61.19 9.93 -12.82
C PRO A 62 59.92 9.44 -13.53
N PRO A 63 60.04 8.85 -14.73
CA PRO A 63 58.87 8.31 -15.42
C PRO A 63 58.16 7.37 -14.47
N SER A 64 56.85 7.55 -14.31
CA SER A 64 56.05 6.70 -13.44
C SER A 64 56.24 5.24 -13.87
N GLY A 65 56.50 4.38 -12.89
CA GLY A 65 56.68 2.96 -13.16
C GLY A 65 55.46 2.40 -13.86
N PHE A 66 55.67 1.53 -14.85
CA PHE A 66 54.58 0.85 -15.54
C PHE A 66 53.80 -0.03 -14.55
N VAL A 67 52.53 0.28 -14.35
CA VAL A 67 51.61 -0.49 -13.51
C VAL A 67 50.79 -1.43 -14.40
N PRO A 68 50.84 -2.76 -14.18
CA PRO A 68 50.01 -3.71 -14.93
C PRO A 68 48.52 -3.44 -14.75
N ALA A 69 47.71 -3.78 -15.76
CA ALA A 69 46.25 -3.55 -15.73
C ALA A 69 45.57 -4.21 -14.51
N HIS A 70 45.90 -5.48 -14.21
CA HIS A 70 45.34 -6.19 -13.05
C HIS A 70 45.65 -5.52 -11.70
N VAL A 71 46.74 -4.75 -11.61
CA VAL A 71 47.09 -3.98 -10.40
C VAL A 71 46.41 -2.61 -10.43
N ALA A 72 46.40 -1.95 -11.57
CA ALA A 72 45.81 -0.61 -11.72
C ALA A 72 44.27 -0.61 -11.56
N PHE A 73 43.64 -1.72 -11.95
CA PHE A 73 42.19 -1.91 -11.96
C PHE A 73 41.69 -2.92 -10.93
N ASP A 74 42.53 -3.33 -9.97
CA ASP A 74 42.10 -4.19 -8.87
C ASP A 74 40.88 -3.60 -8.16
N LYS A 75 39.85 -4.43 -7.94
CA LYS A 75 38.56 -4.10 -7.32
C LYS A 75 37.75 -2.98 -7.99
N LYS A 76 38.13 -2.52 -9.19
CA LYS A 76 37.31 -1.58 -9.96
C LYS A 76 36.35 -2.37 -10.85
N ILE A 77 35.06 -2.27 -10.54
CA ILE A 77 34.00 -3.03 -11.18
C ILE A 77 32.99 -2.04 -11.76
N LEU A 78 32.59 -2.27 -13.00
CA LEU A 78 31.48 -1.55 -13.59
C LEU A 78 30.18 -2.30 -13.36
N LYS A 79 29.20 -1.68 -12.71
CA LYS A 79 27.85 -2.18 -12.51
C LYS A 79 26.86 -1.46 -13.43
N PHE A 80 26.09 -2.24 -14.19
CA PHE A 80 24.99 -1.78 -15.01
C PHE A 80 23.69 -2.44 -14.54
N ASP A 81 22.62 -1.65 -14.45
CA ASP A 81 21.29 -2.14 -14.15
C ASP A 81 20.54 -2.38 -15.47
N ALA A 82 20.00 -3.58 -15.62
CA ALA A 82 19.44 -4.08 -16.85
C ALA A 82 18.19 -4.94 -16.59
N TYR A 83 17.45 -5.26 -17.64
CA TYR A 83 16.40 -6.28 -17.58
C TYR A 83 16.39 -7.11 -18.85
N PHE A 84 15.74 -8.27 -18.79
CA PHE A 84 15.38 -9.04 -19.98
C PHE A 84 13.92 -9.49 -19.88
N GLN A 85 13.29 -9.64 -21.05
CA GLN A 85 11.94 -10.21 -21.15
C GLN A 85 12.03 -11.72 -21.33
N GLU A 86 11.21 -12.45 -20.60
CA GLU A 86 11.05 -13.89 -20.69
C GLU A 86 9.58 -14.20 -21.03
N ASP A 87 9.36 -14.91 -22.14
CA ASP A 87 8.01 -15.27 -22.58
C ASP A 87 7.46 -16.46 -21.77
N VAL A 88 6.18 -16.38 -21.37
CA VAL A 88 5.51 -17.37 -20.53
C VAL A 88 4.23 -17.84 -21.23
N PRO A 89 4.31 -18.85 -22.12
CA PRO A 89 3.20 -19.19 -23.02
C PRO A 89 2.03 -19.92 -22.35
N LEU A 90 2.21 -20.49 -21.15
CA LEU A 90 1.23 -21.40 -20.51
C LEU A 90 0.65 -20.87 -19.20
N SER A 91 0.78 -19.57 -18.92
CA SER A 91 0.21 -18.96 -17.71
C SER A 91 -1.12 -18.26 -18.04
N ALA A 92 -2.10 -18.40 -17.15
CA ALA A 92 -3.36 -17.66 -17.24
C ALA A 92 -3.21 -16.20 -16.73
N GLU A 93 -2.19 -15.94 -15.91
CA GLU A 93 -1.98 -14.66 -15.23
C GLU A 93 -1.08 -13.72 -16.05
N GLU A 94 -0.09 -14.26 -16.76
CA GLU A 94 0.92 -13.48 -17.49
C GLU A 94 1.27 -14.11 -18.85
N ALA A 95 1.55 -13.28 -19.86
CA ALA A 95 2.03 -13.73 -21.17
C ALA A 95 3.56 -13.61 -21.31
N TYR A 96 4.15 -12.62 -20.63
CA TYR A 96 5.58 -12.39 -20.54
C TYR A 96 5.88 -11.80 -19.16
N ARG A 97 7.12 -12.00 -18.70
CA ARG A 97 7.63 -11.40 -17.47
C ARG A 97 8.94 -10.68 -17.72
N ILE A 98 9.19 -9.65 -16.92
CA ILE A 98 10.38 -8.83 -16.98
C ILE A 98 11.25 -9.16 -15.77
N ARG A 99 12.48 -9.63 -16.02
CA ARG A 99 13.43 -9.97 -14.95
C ARG A 99 14.55 -8.95 -14.90
N GLN A 100 14.62 -8.26 -13.77
CA GLN A 100 15.64 -7.25 -13.49
C GLN A 100 16.96 -7.95 -13.16
N VAL A 101 18.07 -7.46 -13.69
CA VAL A 101 19.41 -8.04 -13.49
C VAL A 101 20.45 -6.93 -13.38
N ALA A 102 21.50 -7.20 -12.62
CA ALA A 102 22.70 -6.38 -12.58
C ALA A 102 23.82 -7.07 -13.37
N ILE A 103 24.42 -6.34 -14.30
CA ILE A 103 25.57 -6.77 -15.08
C ILE A 103 26.82 -6.16 -14.45
N TYR A 104 27.77 -7.01 -14.06
CA TYR A 104 29.06 -6.62 -13.50
C TYR A 104 30.16 -6.89 -14.51
N TYR A 105 30.96 -5.87 -14.81
CA TYR A 105 32.14 -5.95 -15.64
C TYR A 105 33.39 -5.66 -14.81
N PHE A 106 34.34 -6.59 -14.78
CA PHE A 106 35.55 -6.48 -13.98
C PHE A 106 36.68 -5.93 -14.85
N LEU A 107 37.19 -4.74 -14.52
CA LEU A 107 38.24 -4.07 -15.29
C LEU A 107 39.63 -4.72 -15.17
N GLU A 108 39.80 -5.59 -14.17
CA GLU A 108 41.04 -6.34 -13.93
C GLU A 108 41.36 -7.33 -15.06
N ASP A 109 40.35 -8.07 -15.51
CA ASP A 109 40.48 -9.24 -16.39
C ASP A 109 39.51 -9.26 -17.57
N ASP A 110 38.80 -8.15 -17.82
CA ASP A 110 37.76 -8.00 -18.85
C ASP A 110 36.66 -9.08 -18.75
N SER A 111 36.36 -9.56 -17.53
CA SER A 111 35.32 -10.57 -17.29
C SER A 111 33.96 -9.95 -16.99
N LEU A 112 32.89 -10.69 -17.28
CA LEU A 112 31.51 -10.26 -17.06
C LEU A 112 30.76 -11.29 -16.20
N SER A 113 29.90 -10.81 -15.32
CA SER A 113 28.97 -11.62 -14.52
C SER A 113 27.59 -10.98 -14.55
N VAL A 114 26.54 -11.79 -14.66
CA VAL A 114 25.15 -11.32 -14.60
C VAL A 114 24.50 -11.91 -13.35
N MET A 115 23.91 -11.06 -12.53
CA MET A 115 23.28 -11.45 -11.28
C MET A 115 21.89 -10.83 -11.17
N GLU A 116 20.90 -11.67 -10.90
CA GLU A 116 19.56 -11.26 -10.56
C GLU A 116 19.45 -10.97 -9.05
N PRO A 117 18.89 -9.82 -8.66
CA PRO A 117 18.62 -9.52 -7.26
C PRO A 117 17.57 -10.48 -6.69
N VAL A 118 17.68 -10.79 -5.40
CA VAL A 118 16.73 -11.66 -4.71
C VAL A 118 15.48 -10.85 -4.34
N VAL A 119 14.32 -11.29 -4.83
CA VAL A 119 13.01 -10.68 -4.61
C VAL A 119 12.15 -11.65 -3.81
N GLN A 120 11.60 -11.17 -2.69
CA GLN A 120 10.72 -11.98 -1.84
C GLN A 120 9.48 -12.43 -2.62
N ASN A 121 9.04 -13.66 -2.37
CA ASN A 121 7.86 -14.27 -3.02
C ASN A 121 7.93 -14.34 -4.56
N SER A 122 9.13 -14.25 -5.16
CA SER A 122 9.29 -14.41 -6.62
C SER A 122 8.98 -15.83 -7.10
N GLY A 123 9.24 -16.86 -6.28
CA GLY A 123 9.03 -18.26 -6.66
C GLY A 123 10.02 -18.79 -7.71
N LEU A 124 10.94 -17.97 -8.22
CA LEU A 124 11.97 -18.35 -9.18
C LEU A 124 13.34 -18.54 -8.49
N PRO A 125 14.21 -19.43 -9.01
CA PRO A 125 15.59 -19.47 -8.58
C PRO A 125 16.31 -18.20 -9.04
N GLN A 126 16.74 -17.39 -8.08
CA GLN A 126 17.41 -16.10 -8.29
C GLN A 126 18.88 -16.14 -7.88
N GLY A 127 19.65 -15.14 -8.30
CA GLY A 127 21.08 -15.01 -8.00
C GLY A 127 21.93 -14.97 -9.27
N LYS A 128 23.06 -15.69 -9.28
CA LYS A 128 24.02 -15.63 -10.40
C LYS A 128 23.47 -16.36 -11.63
N LEU A 129 23.07 -15.61 -12.66
CA LEU A 129 22.64 -16.14 -13.96
C LEU A 129 23.85 -16.51 -14.84
N VAL A 130 24.85 -15.62 -14.87
CA VAL A 130 26.10 -15.83 -15.61
C VAL A 130 27.27 -15.70 -14.64
N ARG A 131 28.07 -16.77 -14.53
CA ARG A 131 29.29 -16.80 -13.70
C ARG A 131 30.35 -15.85 -14.27
N ARG A 132 31.23 -15.33 -13.42
CA ARG A 132 32.34 -14.45 -13.83
C ARG A 132 33.27 -15.18 -14.80
N HIS A 133 33.31 -14.72 -16.04
CA HIS A 133 34.28 -15.12 -17.06
C HIS A 133 34.21 -14.16 -18.26
N ARG A 134 35.12 -14.31 -19.24
CA ARG A 134 35.11 -13.48 -20.46
C ARG A 134 34.02 -13.98 -21.40
N VAL A 135 32.92 -13.25 -21.47
CA VAL A 135 31.74 -13.63 -22.27
C VAL A 135 32.04 -13.38 -23.76
N PRO A 136 31.88 -14.38 -24.65
CA PRO A 136 32.03 -14.20 -26.08
C PRO A 136 30.85 -13.41 -26.64
N LYS A 137 31.16 -12.43 -27.48
CA LYS A 137 30.21 -11.59 -28.23
C LYS A 137 29.78 -12.28 -29.53
N ASN A 138 30.74 -12.91 -30.22
CA ASN A 138 30.54 -13.57 -31.50
C ASN A 138 31.11 -15.00 -31.49
N GLU A 139 30.69 -15.83 -32.44
CA GLU A 139 31.26 -17.17 -32.69
C GLU A 139 32.76 -17.13 -33.05
N ARG A 140 33.27 -15.96 -33.46
CA ARG A 140 34.69 -15.71 -33.77
C ARG A 140 35.60 -15.64 -32.54
N GLY A 141 35.03 -15.69 -31.33
CA GLY A 141 35.78 -15.62 -30.08
C GLY A 141 36.07 -14.20 -29.58
N ASP A 142 35.52 -13.16 -30.22
CA ASP A 142 35.57 -11.80 -29.70
C ASP A 142 34.86 -11.73 -28.35
N HIS A 143 35.42 -11.00 -27.38
CA HIS A 143 34.81 -10.84 -26.05
C HIS A 143 34.19 -9.46 -25.90
N TYR A 144 33.21 -9.35 -25.00
CA TYR A 144 32.66 -8.05 -24.64
C TYR A 144 33.72 -7.16 -23.98
N HIS A 145 33.80 -5.92 -24.47
CA HIS A 145 34.58 -4.88 -23.83
C HIS A 145 33.67 -3.85 -23.18
N TRP A 146 34.16 -3.13 -22.16
CA TRP A 146 33.37 -2.08 -21.50
C TRP A 146 32.92 -0.97 -22.46
N LYS A 147 33.64 -0.78 -23.58
CA LYS A 147 33.27 0.16 -24.66
C LYS A 147 32.01 -0.24 -25.43
N ASP A 148 31.64 -1.52 -25.37
CA ASP A 148 30.42 -2.03 -26.00
C ASP A 148 29.18 -1.84 -25.10
N LEU A 149 29.36 -1.36 -23.86
CA LEU A 149 28.32 -1.21 -22.85
C LEU A 149 27.95 0.28 -22.74
N ASN A 150 26.70 0.63 -23.06
CA ASN A 150 26.13 1.96 -22.81
C ASN A 150 24.67 1.83 -22.35
N ARG A 151 24.13 2.89 -21.73
CA ARG A 151 22.70 2.97 -21.36
C ARG A 151 21.85 2.92 -22.63
N GLY A 152 20.68 2.29 -22.55
CA GLY A 152 19.80 2.14 -23.72
C GLY A 152 20.40 1.28 -24.84
N MET A 153 21.31 0.35 -24.54
CA MET A 153 21.81 -0.65 -25.51
C MET A 153 21.30 -2.05 -25.17
N ASN A 154 21.10 -2.85 -26.22
CA ASN A 154 20.71 -4.26 -26.11
C ASN A 154 21.94 -5.15 -26.25
N ILE A 155 22.13 -6.09 -25.32
CA ILE A 155 23.28 -6.98 -25.29
C ILE A 155 22.82 -8.43 -25.22
N THR A 156 23.31 -9.23 -26.16
CA THR A 156 22.93 -10.64 -26.29
C THR A 156 24.01 -11.55 -25.69
N MET A 157 23.74 -12.19 -24.56
CA MET A 157 24.65 -13.15 -23.95
C MET A 157 23.97 -14.52 -23.83
N TYR A 158 24.58 -15.57 -24.38
CA TYR A 158 24.06 -16.95 -24.34
C TYR A 158 22.58 -17.08 -24.77
N GLY A 159 22.20 -16.37 -25.83
CA GLY A 159 20.83 -16.42 -26.38
C GLY A 159 19.78 -15.60 -25.62
N ARG A 160 20.18 -14.82 -24.62
CA ARG A 160 19.30 -13.85 -23.93
C ARG A 160 19.71 -12.42 -24.23
N THR A 161 18.73 -11.58 -24.52
CA THR A 161 18.93 -10.15 -24.81
C THR A 161 18.62 -9.32 -23.57
N TYR A 162 19.63 -8.64 -23.04
CA TYR A 162 19.53 -7.74 -21.89
C TYR A 162 19.47 -6.29 -22.39
N ARG A 163 18.50 -5.52 -21.91
CA ARG A 163 18.43 -4.06 -22.08
C ARG A 163 19.14 -3.41 -20.92
N ILE A 164 20.23 -2.67 -21.18
CA ILE A 164 20.85 -1.82 -20.16
C ILE A 164 20.01 -0.56 -20.00
N VAL A 165 19.58 -0.29 -18.78
CA VAL A 165 18.70 0.82 -18.43
C VAL A 165 19.49 1.95 -17.80
N ASP A 166 20.27 1.62 -16.77
CA ASP A 166 21.03 2.58 -15.99
C ASP A 166 22.39 1.99 -15.56
N CYS A 167 23.24 2.82 -14.98
CA CYS A 167 24.56 2.43 -14.51
C CYS A 167 24.91 3.08 -13.17
N ASP A 168 25.74 2.42 -12.36
CA ASP A 168 26.13 2.94 -11.05
C ASP A 168 26.95 4.24 -11.17
N PRO A 169 26.89 5.19 -10.22
CA PRO A 169 27.58 6.49 -10.34
C PRO A 169 29.09 6.36 -10.57
N PHE A 170 29.74 5.34 -10.00
CA PHE A 170 31.15 5.06 -10.28
C PHE A 170 31.40 4.76 -11.75
N THR A 171 30.53 3.96 -12.37
CA THR A 171 30.65 3.60 -13.78
C THR A 171 30.42 4.76 -14.71
N GLN A 172 29.49 5.64 -14.34
CA GLN A 172 29.24 6.86 -15.08
C GLN A 172 30.53 7.70 -15.15
N VAL A 173 31.11 8.02 -13.99
CA VAL A 173 32.34 8.82 -13.90
C VAL A 173 33.49 8.13 -14.64
N PHE A 174 33.60 6.80 -14.52
CA PHE A 174 34.63 6.05 -15.22
C PHE A 174 34.49 6.15 -16.74
N LEU A 175 33.30 5.90 -17.28
CA LEU A 175 33.05 5.92 -18.73
C LEU A 175 33.25 7.34 -19.31
N GLU A 176 32.76 8.35 -18.61
CA GLU A 176 33.00 9.76 -18.96
C GLU A 176 34.50 10.10 -18.94
N SER A 177 35.25 9.63 -17.94
CA SER A 177 36.71 9.84 -17.87
C SER A 177 37.49 9.16 -19.01
N GLN A 178 36.94 8.09 -19.57
CA GLN A 178 37.51 7.38 -20.72
C GLN A 178 37.02 7.94 -22.07
N GLY A 179 36.20 9.01 -22.05
CA GLY A 179 35.68 9.68 -23.24
C GLY A 179 34.48 8.99 -23.88
N VAL A 180 33.72 8.17 -23.13
CA VAL A 180 32.46 7.59 -23.59
C VAL A 180 31.31 8.49 -23.17
N GLU A 181 30.54 8.98 -24.14
CA GLU A 181 29.31 9.72 -23.90
C GLU A 181 28.17 8.75 -23.56
N LEU A 182 27.59 8.93 -22.37
CA LEU A 182 26.52 8.08 -21.88
C LEU A 182 25.17 8.59 -22.37
N ASN A 183 24.33 7.65 -22.82
CA ASN A 183 22.95 7.94 -23.16
C ASN A 183 22.15 8.37 -21.91
N PRO A 184 21.02 9.07 -22.07
CA PRO A 184 20.13 9.34 -20.95
C PRO A 184 19.67 8.03 -20.28
N PRO A 185 19.50 8.01 -18.94
CA PRO A 185 19.01 6.84 -18.23
C PRO A 185 17.57 6.52 -18.67
N GLU A 186 17.29 5.23 -18.84
CA GLU A 186 15.93 4.75 -19.10
C GLU A 186 15.24 4.39 -17.79
N GLU A 187 13.91 4.27 -17.79
CA GLU A 187 13.18 3.77 -16.63
C GLU A 187 13.13 2.24 -16.66
N MET A 188 13.27 1.63 -15.48
CA MET A 188 13.17 0.19 -15.34
C MET A 188 11.72 -0.25 -15.52
N LEU A 189 11.46 -1.07 -16.54
CA LEU A 189 10.12 -1.58 -16.80
C LEU A 189 9.65 -2.49 -15.66
N SER A 190 8.41 -2.29 -15.25
CA SER A 190 7.68 -3.19 -14.35
C SER A 190 6.84 -4.16 -15.18
N ASP A 191 6.78 -5.42 -14.76
CA ASP A 191 5.92 -6.41 -15.39
C ASP A 191 4.45 -6.22 -14.96
N PRO A 192 3.48 -6.42 -15.87
CA PRO A 192 2.05 -6.28 -15.56
C PRO A 192 1.62 -7.14 -14.37
N TYR A 193 2.24 -8.31 -14.21
CA TYR A 193 1.95 -9.24 -13.14
C TYR A 193 2.30 -8.69 -11.75
N THR A 194 3.51 -8.14 -11.58
CA THR A 194 3.92 -7.48 -10.33
C THR A 194 3.04 -6.27 -10.02
N GLU A 195 2.63 -5.49 -11.01
CA GLU A 195 1.73 -4.35 -10.78
C GLU A 195 0.36 -4.78 -10.27
N GLN A 196 -0.23 -5.83 -10.85
CA GLN A 196 -1.51 -6.39 -10.37
C GLN A 196 -1.40 -6.91 -8.94
N ARG A 197 -0.29 -7.56 -8.57
CA ARG A 197 -0.05 -8.04 -7.21
C ARG A 197 0.18 -6.93 -6.18
N ARG A 198 0.66 -5.77 -6.60
CA ARG A 198 0.78 -4.60 -5.72
C ARG A 198 -0.58 -3.99 -5.37
N MET A 199 -1.59 -4.19 -6.21
CA MET A 199 -2.93 -3.68 -5.93
C MET A 199 -3.52 -4.38 -4.70
N PRO A 200 -3.99 -3.63 -3.70
CA PRO A 200 -4.61 -4.24 -2.54
C PRO A 200 -5.89 -4.95 -2.97
N VAL A 201 -6.04 -6.21 -2.54
CA VAL A 201 -7.29 -6.95 -2.74
C VAL A 201 -8.43 -6.15 -2.10
N PRO A 202 -9.53 -5.87 -2.80
CA PRO A 202 -10.65 -5.15 -2.23
C PRO A 202 -11.19 -5.90 -1.01
N LYS A 203 -11.05 -5.31 0.17
CA LYS A 203 -11.59 -5.86 1.41
C LYS A 203 -12.99 -5.29 1.64
N TYR A 204 -13.97 -6.16 1.78
CA TYR A 204 -15.31 -5.74 2.22
C TYR A 204 -15.20 -5.15 3.62
N THR A 205 -15.47 -3.86 3.74
CA THR A 205 -15.58 -3.19 5.04
C THR A 205 -17.08 -3.17 5.38
N PRO A 206 -17.51 -3.84 6.47
CA PRO A 206 -18.90 -3.76 6.88
C PRO A 206 -19.26 -2.29 7.20
N PRO A 207 -20.49 -1.84 6.93
CA PRO A 207 -20.92 -0.50 7.30
C PRO A 207 -20.78 -0.31 8.81
N LEU A 208 -20.46 0.92 9.23
CA LEU A 208 -20.31 1.29 10.64
C LEU A 208 -21.59 0.91 11.39
N GLN A 209 -21.53 -0.18 12.16
CA GLN A 209 -22.67 -0.69 12.88
C GLN A 209 -22.88 0.23 14.09
N VAL A 210 -24.04 0.91 14.14
CA VAL A 210 -24.44 1.68 15.33
C VAL A 210 -24.42 0.73 16.52
N ASP A 211 -23.79 1.16 17.61
CA ASP A 211 -23.52 0.35 18.80
C ASP A 211 -24.83 0.03 19.57
N ARG A 212 -25.61 -0.93 19.06
CA ARG A 212 -26.92 -1.34 19.61
C ARG A 212 -26.82 -1.72 21.08
N LEU A 213 -25.70 -2.33 21.48
CA LEU A 213 -25.43 -2.70 22.86
C LEU A 213 -25.31 -1.47 23.77
N LYS A 214 -24.65 -0.41 23.30
CA LYS A 214 -24.52 0.83 24.07
C LYS A 214 -25.89 1.44 24.38
N GLN A 215 -26.75 1.50 23.37
CA GLN A 215 -28.12 2.00 23.53
C GLN A 215 -28.90 1.18 24.55
N PHE A 216 -28.85 -0.15 24.43
CA PHE A 216 -29.47 -1.07 25.38
C PHE A 216 -28.98 -0.83 26.81
N LEU A 217 -27.67 -0.76 27.04
CA LEU A 217 -27.10 -0.57 28.38
C LEU A 217 -27.46 0.78 29.00
N THR A 218 -27.55 1.85 28.19
CA THR A 218 -27.88 3.19 28.70
C THR A 218 -29.35 3.37 29.07
N TYR A 219 -30.25 2.74 28.32
CA TYR A 219 -31.69 2.97 28.42
C TYR A 219 -32.47 1.72 28.85
N ASP A 220 -31.77 0.70 29.37
CA ASP A 220 -32.43 -0.51 29.88
C ASP A 220 -33.50 -0.13 30.91
N LYS A 221 -34.68 -0.74 30.79
CA LYS A 221 -35.88 -0.51 31.62
C LYS A 221 -36.46 0.91 31.56
N GLN A 222 -35.94 1.81 30.72
CA GLN A 222 -36.53 3.13 30.51
C GLN A 222 -37.59 3.07 29.40
N VAL A 223 -38.85 3.27 29.79
CA VAL A 223 -40.00 3.19 28.89
C VAL A 223 -40.78 4.50 28.97
N LEU A 224 -41.04 5.10 27.82
CA LEU A 224 -41.90 6.27 27.75
C LEU A 224 -43.35 5.81 27.61
N ARG A 225 -44.22 6.22 28.54
CA ARG A 225 -45.64 5.90 28.53
C ARG A 225 -46.48 7.13 28.20
N PHE A 226 -47.31 7.00 27.17
CA PHE A 226 -48.25 8.02 26.73
C PHE A 226 -49.68 7.50 26.82
N TYR A 227 -50.60 8.37 27.21
CA TYR A 227 -52.03 8.11 27.19
C TYR A 227 -52.61 8.73 25.92
N ALA A 228 -53.27 7.89 25.13
CA ALA A 228 -53.84 8.29 23.86
C ALA A 228 -55.29 7.85 23.74
N VAL A 229 -56.06 8.53 22.91
CA VAL A 229 -57.38 8.09 22.47
C VAL A 229 -57.35 7.89 20.97
N TRP A 230 -57.88 6.77 20.53
CA TRP A 230 -58.19 6.57 19.12
C TRP A 230 -59.69 6.81 18.95
N ASP A 231 -60.00 7.89 18.23
CA ASP A 231 -61.36 8.25 17.89
C ASP A 231 -61.69 7.70 16.49
N ASP A 232 -62.48 6.63 16.44
CA ASP A 232 -63.01 6.06 15.20
C ASP A 232 -64.49 6.42 14.97
N SER A 233 -65.05 7.38 15.71
CA SER A 233 -66.49 7.71 15.70
C SER A 233 -67.09 8.08 14.33
N ALA A 234 -66.25 8.42 13.35
CA ALA A 234 -66.68 8.65 11.97
C ALA A 234 -67.09 7.36 11.23
N SER A 235 -66.67 6.19 11.71
CA SER A 235 -67.04 4.88 11.18
C SER A 235 -68.41 4.44 11.69
N MET A 236 -69.17 3.67 10.88
CA MET A 236 -70.55 3.27 11.20
C MET A 236 -70.73 2.53 12.54
N PHE A 237 -69.67 1.89 13.04
CA PHE A 237 -69.63 1.21 14.34
C PHE A 237 -68.40 1.61 15.15
N GLY A 238 -67.86 2.80 14.86
CA GLY A 238 -66.63 3.27 15.48
C GLY A 238 -66.88 3.88 16.86
N GLU A 239 -65.91 3.69 17.74
CA GLU A 239 -65.96 4.15 19.12
C GLU A 239 -64.68 4.94 19.44
N SER A 240 -64.76 5.86 20.40
CA SER A 240 -63.58 6.51 20.97
C SER A 240 -63.07 5.70 22.17
N GLN A 241 -61.87 5.12 22.04
CA GLN A 241 -61.32 4.23 23.07
C GLN A 241 -59.94 4.71 23.55
N PRO A 242 -59.65 4.59 24.86
CA PRO A 242 -58.36 4.92 25.42
C PRO A 242 -57.34 3.80 25.22
N TYR A 243 -56.13 4.20 24.83
CA TYR A 243 -54.97 3.35 24.61
C TYR A 243 -53.76 3.89 25.37
N ILE A 244 -52.83 3.00 25.69
CA ILE A 244 -51.53 3.34 26.26
C ILE A 244 -50.47 3.00 25.25
N ILE A 245 -49.64 3.97 24.90
CA ILE A 245 -48.50 3.79 23.99
C ILE A 245 -47.23 3.71 24.84
N HIS A 246 -46.49 2.62 24.70
CA HIS A 246 -45.16 2.44 25.28
C HIS A 246 -44.09 2.60 24.20
N TYR A 247 -43.12 3.49 24.43
CA TYR A 247 -41.92 3.62 23.61
C TYR A 247 -40.71 3.14 24.41
N TYR A 248 -40.02 2.12 23.93
CA TYR A 248 -38.86 1.54 24.57
C TYR A 248 -37.59 2.19 24.03
N LEU A 249 -36.86 2.90 24.88
CA LEU A 249 -35.65 3.64 24.48
C LEU A 249 -34.44 2.73 24.20
N ALA A 250 -34.45 1.51 24.75
CA ALA A 250 -33.39 0.53 24.59
C ALA A 250 -33.24 0.00 23.15
N ASP A 251 -34.34 -0.03 22.38
CA ASP A 251 -34.40 -0.60 21.03
C ASP A 251 -35.26 0.18 20.04
N ASP A 252 -35.72 1.38 20.41
CA ASP A 252 -36.59 2.25 19.61
C ASP A 252 -37.85 1.54 19.09
N THR A 253 -38.41 0.64 19.92
CA THR A 253 -39.64 -0.10 19.61
C THR A 253 -40.86 0.54 20.27
N VAL A 254 -42.02 0.32 19.67
CA VAL A 254 -43.30 0.83 20.16
C VAL A 254 -44.26 -0.34 20.38
N GLU A 255 -45.00 -0.29 21.48
CA GLU A 255 -46.07 -1.21 21.83
C GLU A 255 -47.32 -0.40 22.17
N VAL A 256 -48.49 -0.78 21.65
CA VAL A 256 -49.76 -0.10 21.94
C VAL A 256 -50.69 -1.07 22.63
N ARG A 257 -51.15 -0.69 23.83
CA ARG A 257 -52.03 -1.48 24.68
C ARG A 257 -53.41 -0.84 24.79
N GLU A 258 -54.43 -1.68 24.76
CA GLU A 258 -55.82 -1.27 24.97
C GLU A 258 -56.14 -1.23 26.47
N VAL A 259 -56.80 -0.16 26.91
CA VAL A 259 -57.29 -0.06 28.28
C VAL A 259 -58.70 -0.62 28.34
N CYS A 260 -58.82 -1.90 28.70
CA CYS A 260 -60.11 -2.56 28.83
C CYS A 260 -60.86 -2.04 30.07
N GLN A 261 -62.05 -1.46 29.85
CA GLN A 261 -62.94 -1.01 30.93
C GLN A 261 -63.82 -2.17 31.42
N ARG A 262 -64.20 -2.12 32.70
CA ARG A 262 -65.13 -3.09 33.29
C ARG A 262 -66.49 -2.99 32.59
N ASN A 263 -67.08 -4.13 32.26
CA ASN A 263 -68.37 -4.25 31.58
C ASN A 263 -68.40 -3.60 30.17
N ALA A 264 -67.25 -3.45 29.50
CA ALA A 264 -67.16 -2.85 28.15
C ALA A 264 -67.70 -3.75 27.02
N GLY A 265 -68.13 -4.98 27.30
CA GLY A 265 -68.65 -5.91 26.29
C GLY A 265 -67.62 -6.45 25.28
N ARG A 266 -66.33 -6.10 25.43
CA ARG A 266 -65.23 -6.57 24.58
C ARG A 266 -64.44 -7.69 25.24
N HIS A 267 -63.83 -8.54 24.41
CA HIS A 267 -62.87 -9.53 24.89
C HIS A 267 -61.59 -8.84 25.38
N PRO A 268 -60.98 -9.33 26.48
CA PRO A 268 -59.77 -8.73 27.04
C PRO A 268 -58.54 -9.06 26.19
N PHE A 269 -58.31 -8.27 25.14
CA PHE A 269 -57.10 -8.30 24.33
C PHE A 269 -56.24 -7.07 24.65
N PRO A 270 -55.34 -7.14 25.65
CA PRO A 270 -54.65 -5.96 26.17
C PRO A 270 -53.61 -5.37 25.20
N VAL A 271 -53.17 -6.10 24.17
CA VAL A 271 -52.16 -5.65 23.21
C VAL A 271 -52.81 -5.44 21.84
N LEU A 272 -52.91 -4.18 21.42
CA LEU A 272 -53.40 -3.81 20.10
C LEU A 272 -52.30 -3.96 19.05
N ILE A 273 -51.09 -3.48 19.37
CA ILE A 273 -49.91 -3.53 18.51
C ILE A 273 -48.77 -4.14 19.33
N LYS A 274 -48.28 -5.30 18.89
CA LYS A 274 -47.12 -5.96 19.51
C LYS A 274 -45.89 -5.06 19.47
N ARG A 275 -44.99 -5.20 20.44
CA ARG A 275 -43.72 -4.48 20.49
C ARG A 275 -42.93 -4.73 19.20
N GLN A 276 -42.75 -3.68 18.41
CA GLN A 276 -41.97 -3.72 17.17
C GLN A 276 -41.47 -2.32 16.80
N ARG A 277 -40.44 -2.24 15.96
CA ARG A 277 -40.04 -0.96 15.36
C ARG A 277 -41.09 -0.59 14.32
N LEU A 278 -41.61 0.64 14.40
CA LEU A 278 -42.67 1.11 13.51
C LEU A 278 -42.09 1.98 12.39
N PRO A 279 -42.37 1.69 11.11
CA PRO A 279 -42.01 2.56 10.00
C PRO A 279 -42.96 3.75 9.93
N LYS A 280 -42.42 4.96 9.79
CA LYS A 280 -43.17 6.21 9.61
C LYS A 280 -43.37 6.51 8.13
N ALA A 281 -42.31 6.38 7.33
CA ALA A 281 -42.34 6.57 5.89
C ALA A 281 -41.57 5.45 5.19
N PHE A 282 -42.10 4.95 4.07
CA PHE A 282 -41.43 3.99 3.20
C PHE A 282 -40.73 4.72 2.06
N VAL A 283 -39.64 4.15 1.55
CA VAL A 283 -38.99 4.65 0.33
C VAL A 283 -39.90 4.35 -0.86
N ASP A 284 -40.15 5.36 -1.70
CA ASP A 284 -40.90 5.20 -2.97
C ASP A 284 -40.13 4.30 -3.95
N LYS A 285 -40.22 2.99 -3.76
CA LYS A 285 -39.64 2.02 -4.69
C LYS A 285 -40.62 1.76 -5.81
N LYS A 286 -40.13 1.76 -7.06
CA LYS A 286 -40.82 1.14 -8.20
C LYS A 286 -41.19 -0.29 -7.78
N LYS A 287 -42.47 -0.63 -7.83
CA LYS A 287 -43.04 -1.93 -7.38
C LYS A 287 -42.52 -3.07 -8.25
N THR A 288 -41.25 -3.44 -8.13
CA THR A 288 -40.67 -4.59 -8.84
C THR A 288 -41.19 -5.90 -8.26
N PHE A 289 -41.58 -5.90 -6.97
CA PHE A 289 -42.09 -7.07 -6.27
C PHE A 289 -43.28 -6.72 -5.34
N PRO A 290 -44.29 -7.59 -5.20
CA PRO A 290 -45.41 -7.37 -4.29
C PRO A 290 -44.97 -7.41 -2.83
N SER A 291 -45.47 -6.47 -2.02
CA SER A 291 -45.13 -6.31 -0.59
C SER A 291 -45.64 -7.44 0.32
N CYS A 292 -46.42 -8.39 -0.19
CA CYS A 292 -46.96 -9.50 0.58
C CYS A 292 -45.99 -10.66 0.78
N VAL A 293 -44.82 -10.65 0.13
CA VAL A 293 -43.90 -11.80 0.09
C VAL A 293 -42.69 -11.64 1.01
N LEU A 294 -42.31 -10.42 1.38
CA LEU A 294 -41.10 -10.14 2.15
C LEU A 294 -41.42 -9.35 3.44
N GLU A 295 -40.69 -9.66 4.50
CA GLU A 295 -40.68 -8.82 5.70
C GLU A 295 -40.07 -7.45 5.39
N ILE A 296 -40.60 -6.41 6.04
CA ILE A 296 -40.13 -5.03 5.86
C ILE A 296 -38.66 -4.95 6.28
N SER A 297 -37.77 -4.75 5.31
CA SER A 297 -36.34 -4.61 5.58
C SER A 297 -35.96 -3.20 6.02
N ASP A 298 -34.90 -3.05 6.82
CA ASP A 298 -34.35 -1.73 7.22
C ASP A 298 -34.03 -0.83 6.00
N ARG A 299 -33.83 -1.41 4.80
CA ARG A 299 -33.54 -0.71 3.53
C ARG A 299 -34.78 -0.19 2.81
N GLU A 300 -35.97 -0.57 3.25
CA GLU A 300 -37.24 -0.15 2.65
C GLU A 300 -37.90 0.99 3.42
N VAL A 301 -37.50 1.16 4.69
CA VAL A 301 -38.00 2.21 5.56
C VAL A 301 -37.13 3.45 5.41
N LEU A 302 -37.75 4.57 5.06
CA LEU A 302 -37.08 5.86 4.97
C LEU A 302 -36.87 6.45 6.37
N GLU A 303 -37.91 6.41 7.19
CA GLU A 303 -37.92 7.02 8.52
C GLU A 303 -38.62 6.09 9.51
N TRP A 304 -37.98 5.89 10.67
CA TRP A 304 -38.54 5.15 11.81
C TRP A 304 -39.13 6.13 12.83
N TYR A 305 -40.14 5.70 13.59
CA TYR A 305 -40.66 6.53 14.69
C TYR A 305 -39.59 6.77 15.76
N THR A 306 -39.39 8.05 16.08
CA THR A 306 -38.50 8.50 17.15
C THR A 306 -39.32 9.02 18.34
N PRO A 307 -38.73 9.17 19.53
CA PRO A 307 -39.45 9.79 20.65
C PRO A 307 -40.00 11.18 20.30
N LYS A 308 -39.29 11.94 19.47
CA LYS A 308 -39.71 13.30 19.05
C LYS A 308 -41.05 13.32 18.31
N ASP A 309 -41.44 12.19 17.70
CA ASP A 309 -42.71 12.11 16.98
C ASP A 309 -43.92 12.06 17.94
N PHE A 310 -43.72 11.55 19.16
CA PHE A 310 -44.71 11.46 20.22
C PHE A 310 -44.63 12.70 21.12
N ALA A 311 -45.72 13.48 21.14
CA ALA A 311 -45.86 14.66 21.98
C ALA A 311 -47.31 14.80 22.46
N VAL A 312 -47.51 15.36 23.65
CA VAL A 312 -48.84 15.63 24.19
C VAL A 312 -49.52 16.71 23.34
N GLY A 313 -50.80 16.50 23.00
CA GLY A 313 -51.59 17.35 22.11
C GLY A 313 -51.42 17.05 20.61
N LYS A 314 -50.53 16.12 20.24
CA LYS A 314 -50.28 15.75 18.84
C LYS A 314 -50.98 14.44 18.47
N ALA A 315 -51.60 14.43 17.29
CA ALA A 315 -52.10 13.20 16.68
C ALA A 315 -50.97 12.44 15.98
N THR A 316 -50.82 11.15 16.30
CA THR A 316 -49.81 10.26 15.71
C THR A 316 -50.50 9.12 14.97
N THR A 317 -50.32 9.07 13.66
CA THR A 317 -50.80 7.95 12.83
C THR A 317 -49.87 6.76 13.00
N VAL A 318 -50.37 5.61 13.41
CA VAL A 318 -49.59 4.36 13.51
C VAL A 318 -50.34 3.27 12.77
N LEU A 319 -49.70 2.66 11.76
CA LEU A 319 -50.29 1.58 10.94
C LEU A 319 -51.70 1.92 10.39
N GLY A 320 -51.91 3.18 10.01
CA GLY A 320 -53.20 3.66 9.49
C GLY A 320 -54.23 4.10 10.54
N ARG A 321 -53.93 3.98 11.84
CA ARG A 321 -54.81 4.45 12.93
C ARG A 321 -54.25 5.74 13.55
N THR A 322 -55.09 6.76 13.70
CA THR A 322 -54.70 8.06 14.24
C THR A 322 -54.95 8.13 15.74
N PHE A 323 -53.89 8.10 16.54
CA PHE A 323 -53.97 8.21 18.00
C PHE A 323 -53.75 9.65 18.44
N PHE A 324 -54.67 10.24 19.19
CA PHE A 324 -54.52 11.54 19.82
C PHE A 324 -53.92 11.37 21.22
N ILE A 325 -52.69 11.86 21.43
CA ILE A 325 -52.00 11.77 22.72
C ILE A 325 -52.43 12.94 23.59
N TYR A 326 -53.02 12.67 24.74
CA TYR A 326 -53.58 13.71 25.62
C TYR A 326 -52.84 13.86 26.95
N ASP A 327 -52.12 12.83 27.39
CA ASP A 327 -51.33 12.88 28.63
C ASP A 327 -50.12 11.93 28.56
N CYS A 328 -49.19 12.07 29.50
CA CYS A 328 -47.99 11.27 29.61
C CYS A 328 -47.51 11.11 31.07
N ASP A 329 -46.71 10.08 31.33
CA ASP A 329 -46.18 9.79 32.67
C ASP A 329 -45.18 10.85 33.19
N ASP A 330 -45.01 10.89 34.52
CA ASP A 330 -44.00 11.73 35.16
C ASP A 330 -42.58 11.45 34.65
N PHE A 331 -42.25 10.17 34.47
CA PHE A 331 -40.96 9.78 33.89
C PHE A 331 -40.78 10.35 32.49
N THR A 332 -41.82 10.30 31.65
CA THR A 332 -41.75 10.88 30.31
C THR A 332 -41.58 12.38 30.31
N ARG A 333 -42.30 13.09 31.19
CA ARG A 333 -42.15 14.54 31.34
C ARG A 333 -40.70 14.92 31.67
N ASN A 334 -40.11 14.22 32.64
CA ASN A 334 -38.71 14.45 33.04
C ASN A 334 -37.74 14.12 31.90
N PHE A 335 -37.92 12.98 31.22
CA PHE A 335 -37.06 12.58 30.11
C PHE A 335 -37.07 13.60 28.96
N TYR A 336 -38.25 14.14 28.60
CA TYR A 336 -38.35 15.14 27.53
C TYR A 336 -37.79 16.49 27.95
N ARG A 337 -37.95 16.89 29.22
CA ARG A 337 -37.32 18.09 29.76
C ARG A 337 -35.79 17.98 29.68
N ASP A 338 -35.24 16.85 30.09
CA ASP A 338 -33.78 16.67 30.17
C ASP A 338 -33.13 16.47 28.79
N LYS A 339 -33.77 15.69 27.89
CA LYS A 339 -33.21 15.34 26.58
C LYS A 339 -33.57 16.32 25.46
N PHE A 340 -34.78 16.90 25.49
CA PHE A 340 -35.29 17.76 24.42
C PHE A 340 -35.56 19.20 24.88
N GLY A 341 -35.50 19.52 26.17
CA GLY A 341 -35.76 20.86 26.70
C GLY A 341 -37.23 21.28 26.62
N ILE A 342 -38.16 20.34 26.42
CA ILE A 342 -39.58 20.64 26.27
C ILE A 342 -40.21 20.70 27.67
N THR A 343 -40.80 21.84 28.04
CA THR A 343 -41.45 22.08 29.34
C THR A 343 -42.97 22.02 29.29
N ASP A 344 -43.56 22.16 28.10
CA ASP A 344 -44.99 22.39 27.94
C ASP A 344 -45.73 21.07 27.73
N PHE A 345 -45.99 20.36 28.83
CA PHE A 345 -46.84 19.18 28.88
C PHE A 345 -48.16 19.50 29.58
N GLN A 346 -48.98 20.36 28.97
CA GLN A 346 -50.33 20.59 29.47
C GLN A 346 -51.22 19.40 29.05
N PRO A 347 -51.80 18.63 29.98
CA PRO A 347 -52.71 17.55 29.64
C PRO A 347 -53.94 18.14 28.96
N VAL A 348 -54.35 17.53 27.85
CA VAL A 348 -55.53 17.97 27.10
C VAL A 348 -56.74 17.22 27.63
N GLU A 349 -57.74 17.94 28.15
CA GLU A 349 -58.98 17.32 28.60
C GLU A 349 -59.78 16.78 27.41
N ILE A 350 -59.97 15.46 27.38
CA ILE A 350 -60.83 14.81 26.39
C ILE A 350 -62.25 14.78 26.96
N ASN A 351 -63.08 15.75 26.56
CA ASN A 351 -64.50 15.73 26.85
C ASN A 351 -65.17 14.62 26.03
N LYS A 352 -65.54 13.51 26.69
CA LYS A 352 -66.43 12.52 26.10
C LYS A 352 -67.79 13.17 25.88
N LYS A 353 -68.29 13.19 24.64
CA LYS A 353 -69.69 13.56 24.40
C LYS A 353 -70.58 12.60 25.23
N PRO A 354 -71.57 13.12 25.98
CA PRO A 354 -72.49 12.24 26.70
C PRO A 354 -73.21 11.34 25.68
N PRO A 355 -73.50 10.08 26.01
CA PRO A 355 -74.27 9.21 25.13
C PRO A 355 -75.61 9.89 24.84
N GLU A 356 -76.01 9.94 23.56
CA GLU A 356 -77.33 10.43 23.17
C GLU A 356 -78.38 9.53 23.84
N GLU A 357 -79.18 10.09 24.74
CA GLU A 357 -80.30 9.40 25.34
C GLU A 357 -81.32 9.10 24.24
N VAL A 358 -81.40 7.83 23.83
CA VAL A 358 -82.46 7.37 22.93
C VAL A 358 -83.77 7.46 23.73
N PRO A 359 -84.77 8.27 23.32
CA PRO A 359 -86.02 8.35 24.04
C PRO A 359 -86.69 6.98 24.04
N GLN A 360 -86.90 6.43 25.24
CA GLN A 360 -87.70 5.23 25.41
C GLN A 360 -89.14 5.59 25.06
N VAL A 361 -89.60 5.15 23.88
CA VAL A 361 -91.02 5.18 23.55
C VAL A 361 -91.67 4.07 24.37
N LEU A 362 -92.43 4.46 25.39
CA LEU A 362 -93.22 3.58 26.27
C LEU A 362 -94.41 2.95 25.53
#